data_AF-A0A9X3CTK5-F1
#
_entry.id   AF-A0A9X3CTK5-F1
#
_cell.length_a   1.000
_cell.length_b   1.000
_cell.length_c   1.000
_cell.angle_alpha   90.00
_cell.angle_beta   90.00
_cell.angle_gamma   90.00
#
_symmetry.space_group_name_H-M   'P 1'
#
loop_
_entity.id
_entity.type
_entity.pdbx_description
1 polymer ?
#
loop_
_entity_poly.entity_id
_entity_poly.type
_entity_poly.pdbx_seq_one_letter_code
_entity_poly.pdbx_strand_id
1 'polypeptide(L)'
;AKTIIGVDINESKFELAKQLGATDCINPMKFDKPIQEVIVDMTDGGVDYSFECIGNVNVMRQALECCHKGWGESVIIGVAGAGQEISTRPFQLVTGRVWRGSAFGGVKGRSELPEIVNRYMAGEFGLQEFITHTMGLQDVNEAFELMHKGESIRTVLHMD
;
A
#
# COMPACT_ATOMS: atom_id res chain seq x y z
N ALA A 1 -5.56 13.59 -5.85
CA ALA A 1 -6.69 12.67 -6.13
C ALA A 1 -7.92 13.16 -5.38
N LYS A 2 -9.13 12.89 -5.88
CA LYS A 2 -10.39 13.27 -5.19
C LYS A 2 -10.87 12.19 -4.21
N THR A 3 -10.54 10.93 -4.48
CA THR A 3 -10.90 9.76 -3.69
C THR A 3 -9.66 8.89 -3.50
N ILE A 4 -9.40 8.47 -2.26
CA ILE A 4 -8.27 7.60 -1.88
C ILE A 4 -8.84 6.51 -0.96
N ILE A 5 -8.95 5.29 -1.47
CA ILE A 5 -9.56 4.16 -0.76
C ILE A 5 -8.46 3.32 -0.11
N GLY A 6 -8.38 3.35 1.21
CA GLY A 6 -7.57 2.42 2.00
C GLY A 6 -8.27 1.07 2.15
N VAL A 7 -7.54 -0.02 1.94
CA VAL A 7 -8.07 -1.39 2.08
C VAL A 7 -7.16 -2.19 3.00
N ASP A 8 -7.67 -2.59 4.16
CA ASP A 8 -6.93 -3.46 5.10
C ASP A 8 -7.92 -4.29 5.93
N ILE A 9 -7.50 -5.49 6.35
CA ILE A 9 -8.30 -6.34 7.25
C ILE A 9 -8.27 -5.85 8.70
N ASN A 10 -7.23 -5.08 9.06
CA ASN A 10 -7.06 -4.50 10.38
C ASN A 10 -7.56 -3.06 10.41
N GLU A 11 -8.77 -2.88 10.94
CA GLU A 11 -9.44 -1.58 11.04
C GLU A 11 -8.71 -0.61 11.98
N SER A 12 -7.83 -1.06 12.87
CA SER A 12 -7.06 -0.16 13.75
C SER A 12 -6.14 0.78 12.98
N LYS A 13 -5.78 0.43 11.73
CA LYS A 13 -4.93 1.24 10.86
C LYS A 13 -5.68 2.39 10.18
N PHE A 14 -7.02 2.36 10.16
CA PHE A 14 -7.81 3.29 9.35
C PHE A 14 -7.73 4.73 9.83
N GLU A 15 -7.62 4.96 11.14
CA GLU A 15 -7.49 6.32 11.66
C GLU A 15 -6.21 6.99 11.18
N LEU A 16 -5.08 6.28 11.21
CA LEU A 16 -3.86 6.81 10.64
C LEU A 16 -3.94 6.92 9.10
N ALA A 17 -4.53 5.94 8.42
CA ALA A 17 -4.68 6.01 6.97
C ALA A 17 -5.42 7.28 6.54
N LYS A 18 -6.47 7.68 7.28
CA LYS A 18 -7.19 8.94 7.04
C LYS A 18 -6.34 10.17 7.33
N GLN A 19 -5.56 10.17 8.42
CA GLN A 19 -4.59 11.24 8.71
C GLN A 19 -3.57 11.41 7.59
N LEU A 20 -3.17 10.32 6.94
CA LEU A 20 -2.25 10.29 5.81
C LEU A 20 -2.91 10.55 4.44
N GLY A 21 -4.23 10.81 4.43
CA GLY A 21 -4.96 11.27 3.24
C GLY A 21 -5.96 10.29 2.63
N ALA A 22 -6.16 9.09 3.21
CA ALA A 22 -7.26 8.23 2.78
C ALA A 22 -8.61 8.92 3.01
N THR A 23 -9.46 8.96 1.99
CA THR A 23 -10.82 9.52 2.09
C THR A 23 -11.82 8.47 2.57
N ASP A 24 -11.55 7.22 2.22
CA ASP A 24 -12.40 6.07 2.52
C ASP A 24 -11.51 4.94 3.02
N CYS A 25 -12.02 4.11 3.92
CA CYS A 25 -11.35 2.91 4.39
C CYS A 25 -12.34 1.76 4.41
N ILE A 26 -11.97 0.62 3.82
CA ILE A 26 -12.84 -0.55 3.74
C ILE A 26 -12.09 -1.80 4.21
N ASN A 27 -12.81 -2.62 4.99
CA ASN A 27 -12.33 -3.92 5.41
C ASN A 27 -12.98 -4.99 4.52
N PRO A 28 -12.21 -5.76 3.72
CA PRO A 28 -12.77 -6.77 2.84
C PRO A 28 -13.54 -7.87 3.58
N MET A 29 -13.27 -8.08 4.88
CA MET A 29 -13.99 -9.05 5.72
C MET A 29 -15.43 -8.63 6.05
N LYS A 30 -15.84 -7.40 5.72
CA LYS A 30 -17.19 -6.87 5.96
C LYS A 30 -18.11 -7.01 4.74
N PHE A 31 -17.65 -7.65 3.68
CA PHE A 31 -18.39 -7.82 2.44
C PHE A 31 -18.44 -9.29 2.04
N ASP A 32 -19.60 -9.73 1.53
CA ASP A 32 -19.75 -11.06 0.94
C ASP A 32 -19.17 -11.11 -0.49
N LYS A 33 -19.14 -9.96 -1.18
CA LYS A 33 -18.60 -9.84 -2.53
C LYS A 33 -17.07 -9.79 -2.51
N PRO A 34 -16.38 -10.27 -3.56
CA PRO A 34 -14.97 -10.02 -3.76
C PRO A 34 -14.66 -8.51 -3.71
N ILE A 35 -13.58 -8.13 -3.03
CA ILE A 35 -13.27 -6.72 -2.77
C ILE A 35 -13.11 -5.89 -4.05
N GLN A 36 -12.62 -6.49 -5.14
CA GLN A 36 -12.50 -5.81 -6.41
C GLN A 36 -13.86 -5.41 -7.01
N GLU A 37 -14.91 -6.20 -6.79
CA GLU A 37 -16.26 -5.88 -7.23
C GLU A 37 -16.87 -4.77 -6.38
N VAL A 38 -16.64 -4.82 -5.06
CA VAL A 38 -17.05 -3.75 -4.14
C VAL A 38 -16.46 -2.40 -4.56
N ILE A 39 -15.15 -2.37 -4.86
CA ILE A 39 -14.48 -1.15 -5.31
C ILE A 39 -15.02 -0.67 -6.67
N VAL A 40 -15.25 -1.58 -7.61
CA VAL A 40 -15.85 -1.24 -8.92
C VAL A 40 -17.24 -0.63 -8.75
N ASP A 41 -18.09 -1.20 -7.89
CA ASP A 41 -19.42 -0.69 -7.57
C ASP A 41 -19.33 0.70 -6.91
N MET A 42 -18.41 0.90 -5.96
CA MET A 42 -18.20 2.17 -5.25
C MET A 42 -17.71 3.30 -6.16
N THR A 43 -17.05 2.96 -7.26
CA THR A 43 -16.36 3.92 -8.13
C THR A 43 -16.94 4.00 -9.53
N ASP A 44 -18.11 3.38 -9.76
CA ASP A 44 -18.83 3.35 -11.04
C ASP A 44 -17.94 2.87 -12.22
N GLY A 45 -17.17 1.81 -11.99
CA GLY A 45 -16.37 1.18 -13.05
C GLY A 45 -14.94 0.79 -12.67
N GLY A 46 -14.45 1.22 -11.51
CA GLY A 46 -13.12 0.93 -10.98
C GLY A 46 -12.26 2.17 -10.78
N VAL A 47 -11.16 2.02 -10.05
CA VAL A 47 -10.23 3.12 -9.76
C VAL A 47 -9.27 3.39 -10.92
N ASP A 48 -8.87 4.65 -11.11
CA ASP A 48 -7.86 5.02 -12.10
C ASP A 48 -6.50 4.34 -11.81
N TYR A 49 -6.14 4.25 -10.54
CA TYR A 49 -4.91 3.62 -10.06
C TYR A 49 -5.18 2.74 -8.86
N SER A 50 -4.51 1.59 -8.80
CA SER A 50 -4.44 0.76 -7.60
C SER A 50 -3.00 0.40 -7.27
N PHE A 51 -2.73 0.21 -5.97
CA PHE A 51 -1.42 -0.15 -5.46
C PHE A 51 -1.55 -1.33 -4.52
N GLU A 52 -0.87 -2.44 -4.82
CA GLU A 52 -0.77 -3.56 -3.90
C GLU A 52 0.51 -3.41 -3.07
N CYS A 53 0.34 -3.28 -1.75
CA CYS A 53 1.42 -2.95 -0.81
C CYS A 53 1.63 -4.04 0.25
N ILE A 54 1.23 -5.29 -0.03
CA ILE A 54 1.24 -6.39 0.95
C ILE A 54 2.21 -7.49 0.54
N GLY A 55 2.20 -7.90 -0.72
CA GLY A 55 2.94 -9.08 -1.20
C GLY A 55 2.08 -10.33 -1.29
N ASN A 56 0.75 -10.19 -1.41
CA ASN A 56 -0.17 -11.31 -1.56
C ASN A 56 -0.70 -11.40 -3.00
N VAL A 57 -0.41 -12.49 -3.71
CA VAL A 57 -0.77 -12.64 -5.13
C VAL A 57 -2.27 -12.58 -5.42
N ASN A 58 -3.12 -12.98 -4.46
CA ASN A 58 -4.57 -12.84 -4.61
C ASN A 58 -4.98 -11.37 -4.54
N VAL A 59 -4.38 -10.61 -3.62
CA VAL A 59 -4.63 -9.16 -3.51
C VAL A 59 -4.06 -8.42 -4.72
N MET A 60 -2.91 -8.85 -5.27
CA MET A 60 -2.35 -8.28 -6.51
C MET A 60 -3.34 -8.43 -7.67
N ARG A 61 -3.97 -9.59 -7.80
CA ARG A 61 -5.03 -9.81 -8.79
C ARG A 61 -6.24 -8.91 -8.54
N GLN A 62 -6.70 -8.82 -7.29
CA GLN A 62 -7.83 -7.97 -6.92
C GLN A 62 -7.56 -6.50 -7.21
N ALA A 63 -6.35 -6.02 -6.93
CA ALA A 63 -5.90 -4.66 -7.23
C ALA A 63 -5.95 -4.38 -8.74
N LEU A 64 -5.53 -5.32 -9.59
CA LEU A 64 -5.70 -5.17 -11.04
C LEU A 64 -7.18 -5.15 -11.45
N GLU A 65 -7.96 -6.09 -10.94
CA GLU A 65 -9.36 -6.28 -11.37
C GLU A 65 -10.28 -5.15 -10.86
N CYS A 66 -9.88 -4.39 -9.84
CA CYS A 66 -10.62 -3.21 -9.37
C CYS A 66 -10.29 -1.92 -10.13
N CYS A 67 -9.28 -1.93 -11.00
CA CYS A 67 -8.96 -0.78 -11.85
C CYS A 67 -10.03 -0.55 -12.91
N HIS A 68 -10.19 0.72 -13.33
CA HIS A 68 -11.14 1.11 -14.35
C HIS A 68 -10.82 0.45 -15.68
N LYS A 69 -11.85 -0.06 -16.36
CA LYS A 69 -11.71 -0.58 -17.73
C LYS A 69 -11.30 0.55 -18.68
N GLY A 70 -10.35 0.30 -19.57
CA GLY A 70 -9.92 1.24 -20.61
C GLY A 70 -8.63 1.97 -20.30
N TRP A 71 -8.42 2.40 -19.05
CA TRP A 71 -7.25 3.21 -18.69
C TRP A 71 -6.64 2.91 -17.31
N GLY A 72 -7.27 2.06 -16.49
CA GLY A 72 -6.83 1.87 -15.11
C GLY A 72 -5.48 1.15 -15.00
N GLU A 73 -4.66 1.57 -14.06
CA GLU A 73 -3.31 1.04 -13.86
C GLU A 73 -3.10 0.48 -12.45
N SER A 74 -2.66 -0.77 -12.37
CA SER A 74 -2.33 -1.43 -11.10
C SER A 74 -0.82 -1.58 -10.96
N VAL A 75 -0.31 -1.15 -9.80
CA VAL A 75 1.12 -1.16 -9.46
C VAL A 75 1.36 -2.10 -8.28
N ILE A 76 2.13 -3.16 -8.52
CA ILE A 76 2.61 -4.05 -7.47
C ILE A 76 3.83 -3.41 -6.78
N ILE A 77 3.72 -3.17 -5.48
CA ILE A 77 4.82 -2.71 -4.61
C ILE A 77 5.19 -3.82 -3.62
N GLY A 78 4.22 -4.61 -3.16
CA GLY A 78 4.44 -5.73 -2.25
C GLY A 78 5.30 -6.84 -2.88
N VAL A 79 6.13 -7.47 -2.04
CA VAL A 79 7.03 -8.56 -2.47
C VAL A 79 6.41 -9.89 -2.12
N ALA A 80 6.03 -10.68 -3.13
CA ALA A 80 5.46 -12.01 -2.93
C ALA A 80 6.50 -13.02 -2.42
N GLY A 81 6.01 -14.05 -1.72
CA GLY A 81 6.84 -15.19 -1.32
C GLY A 81 7.41 -15.96 -2.52
N ALA A 82 8.49 -16.71 -2.29
CA ALA A 82 9.17 -17.46 -3.34
C ALA A 82 8.24 -18.46 -4.05
N GLY A 83 8.30 -18.51 -5.38
CA GLY A 83 7.52 -19.43 -6.21
C GLY A 83 6.03 -19.07 -6.36
N GLN A 84 5.59 -17.92 -5.86
CA GLN A 84 4.22 -17.45 -6.05
C GLN A 84 4.04 -16.81 -7.43
N GLU A 85 2.86 -16.99 -8.01
CA GLU A 85 2.51 -16.46 -9.34
C GLU A 85 1.27 -15.58 -9.27
N ILE A 86 1.30 -14.48 -9.99
CA ILE A 86 0.12 -13.66 -10.23
C ILE A 86 -0.64 -14.20 -11.44
N SER A 87 -1.97 -14.10 -11.42
CA SER A 87 -2.81 -14.54 -12.53
C SER A 87 -4.00 -13.60 -12.72
N THR A 88 -4.46 -13.47 -13.95
CA THR A 88 -5.73 -12.81 -14.29
C THR A 88 -6.23 -13.32 -15.64
N ARG A 89 -7.46 -12.96 -16.01
CA ARG A 89 -7.98 -13.21 -17.36
C ARG A 89 -7.35 -12.21 -18.35
N PRO A 90 -6.80 -12.64 -19.51
CA PRO A 90 -6.18 -11.73 -20.48
C PRO A 90 -7.07 -10.58 -20.92
N PHE A 91 -8.40 -10.80 -20.91
CA PHE A 91 -9.39 -9.78 -21.22
C PHE A 91 -9.29 -8.53 -20.33
N GLN A 92 -8.82 -8.66 -19.09
CA GLN A 92 -8.61 -7.51 -18.19
C GLN A 92 -7.59 -6.53 -18.78
N LEU A 93 -6.53 -7.03 -19.42
CA LEU A 93 -5.49 -6.23 -20.06
C LEU A 93 -5.90 -5.78 -21.47
N VAL A 94 -6.51 -6.68 -22.26
CA VAL A 94 -7.04 -6.35 -23.60
C VAL A 94 -8.01 -5.17 -23.55
N THR A 95 -8.79 -5.07 -22.48
CA THR A 95 -9.73 -3.97 -22.28
C THR A 95 -9.12 -2.72 -21.67
N GLY A 96 -7.78 -2.58 -21.69
CA GLY A 96 -7.09 -1.31 -21.46
C GLY A 96 -6.47 -1.15 -20.08
N ARG A 97 -6.54 -2.15 -19.19
CA ARG A 97 -5.80 -2.08 -17.93
C ARG A 97 -4.31 -2.30 -18.13
N VAL A 98 -3.52 -1.68 -17.28
CA VAL A 98 -2.06 -1.83 -17.23
C VAL A 98 -1.66 -2.47 -15.90
N TRP A 99 -0.75 -3.45 -15.96
CA TRP A 99 -0.19 -4.07 -14.76
C TRP A 99 1.33 -3.86 -14.73
N ARG A 100 1.84 -3.17 -13.71
CA ARG A 100 3.26 -2.88 -13.53
C ARG A 100 3.73 -3.23 -12.12
N GLY A 101 5.05 -3.28 -11.94
CA GLY A 101 5.69 -3.31 -10.64
C GLY A 101 6.53 -2.06 -10.40
N SER A 102 6.87 -1.81 -9.14
CA SER A 102 7.82 -0.77 -8.76
C SER A 102 8.85 -1.32 -7.78
N ALA A 103 10.13 -0.98 -8.00
CA ALA A 103 11.20 -1.25 -7.07
C ALA A 103 11.66 0.08 -6.46
N PHE A 104 11.66 0.18 -5.13
CA PHE A 104 12.07 1.39 -4.40
C PHE A 104 11.36 2.67 -4.88
N GLY A 105 10.10 2.56 -5.32
CA GLY A 105 9.32 3.70 -5.84
C GLY A 105 9.81 4.24 -7.19
N GLY A 106 10.71 3.54 -7.88
CA GLY A 106 11.36 4.02 -9.10
C GLY A 106 12.54 4.98 -8.86
N VAL A 107 12.93 5.17 -7.60
CA VAL A 107 13.96 6.13 -7.19
C VAL A 107 15.36 5.58 -7.49
N LYS A 108 16.21 6.41 -8.11
CA LYS A 108 17.65 6.17 -8.23
C LYS A 108 18.34 6.58 -6.95
N GLY A 109 18.56 5.61 -6.06
CA GLY A 109 19.01 5.85 -4.68
C GLY A 109 20.08 6.94 -4.50
N ARG A 110 21.23 6.87 -5.19
CA ARG A 110 22.31 7.86 -4.99
C ARG A 110 21.99 9.26 -5.51
N SER A 111 21.26 9.38 -6.61
CA SER A 111 21.03 10.66 -7.29
C SER A 111 19.75 11.36 -6.86
N GLU A 112 18.74 10.60 -6.41
CA GLU A 112 17.39 11.13 -6.16
C GLU A 112 16.98 11.09 -4.67
N LEU A 113 17.57 10.21 -3.85
CA LEU A 113 17.24 10.17 -2.42
C LEU A 113 17.61 11.46 -1.65
N PRO A 114 18.75 12.13 -1.92
CA PRO A 114 19.06 13.40 -1.25
C PRO A 114 17.99 14.47 -1.47
N GLU A 115 17.36 14.50 -2.65
CA GLU A 115 16.26 15.43 -2.94
C GLU A 115 15.03 15.12 -2.11
N ILE A 116 14.68 13.84 -1.95
CA ILE A 116 13.55 13.42 -1.08
C ILE A 116 13.79 13.87 0.37
N VAL A 117 15.03 13.77 0.87
CA VAL A 117 15.40 14.28 2.20
C VAL A 117 15.23 15.79 2.27
N ASN A 118 15.69 16.54 1.25
CA ASN A 118 15.52 17.99 1.22
C ASN A 118 14.05 18.41 1.23
N ARG A 119 13.19 17.70 0.51
CA ARG A 119 11.74 17.93 0.48
C ARG A 119 11.09 17.68 1.84
N TYR A 120 11.52 16.63 2.55
CA TYR A 120 11.13 16.41 3.95
C TYR A 120 11.58 17.55 4.87
N MET A 121 12.85 17.97 4.78
CA MET A 121 13.39 19.08 5.58
C MET A 121 12.70 20.43 5.27
N ALA A 122 12.17 20.58 4.05
CA ALA A 122 11.35 21.72 3.63
C ALA A 122 9.88 21.63 4.09
N GLY A 123 9.49 20.53 4.73
CA GLY A 123 8.12 20.31 5.24
C GLY A 123 7.10 19.95 4.16
N GLU A 124 7.53 19.47 2.98
CA GLU A 124 6.60 19.10 1.90
C GLU A 124 5.73 17.89 2.22
N PHE A 125 6.19 17.00 3.11
CA PHE A 125 5.43 15.86 3.60
C PHE A 125 5.89 15.47 5.01
N GLY A 126 4.97 14.87 5.77
CA GLY A 126 5.24 14.33 7.11
C GLY A 126 5.89 12.95 7.04
N LEU A 127 6.90 12.73 7.88
CA LEU A 127 7.52 11.42 8.10
C LEU A 127 7.36 10.94 9.54
N GLN A 128 7.15 11.87 10.48
CA GLN A 128 7.12 11.58 11.90
C GLN A 128 5.91 10.74 12.29
N GLU A 129 4.79 10.88 11.58
CA GLU A 129 3.54 10.14 11.76
C GLU A 129 3.72 8.63 11.51
N PHE A 130 4.74 8.24 10.75
CA PHE A 130 5.08 6.83 10.52
C PHE A 130 5.91 6.23 11.66
N ILE A 131 6.56 7.05 12.49
CA ILE A 131 7.38 6.61 13.62
C ILE A 131 6.48 6.43 14.84
N THR A 132 6.00 5.21 15.02
CA THR A 132 5.12 4.85 16.15
C THR A 132 5.88 4.56 17.44
N HIS A 133 7.13 4.13 17.34
CA HIS A 133 7.94 3.69 18.49
C HIS A 133 9.39 4.13 18.33
N THR A 134 10.03 4.46 19.45
CA THR A 134 11.47 4.73 19.57
C THR A 134 11.99 4.01 20.81
N MET A 135 13.07 3.24 20.67
CA MET A 135 13.66 2.48 21.78
C MET A 135 15.16 2.25 21.55
N GLY A 136 15.88 1.77 22.57
CA GLY A 136 17.30 1.45 22.43
C GLY A 136 17.52 0.10 21.76
N LEU A 137 18.72 -0.14 21.23
CA LEU A 137 19.07 -1.38 20.53
C LEU A 137 18.89 -2.63 21.42
N GLN A 138 19.03 -2.50 22.75
CA GLN A 138 18.81 -3.61 23.68
C GLN A 138 17.38 -4.18 23.62
N ASP A 139 16.41 -3.39 23.18
CA ASP A 139 14.99 -3.75 23.11
C ASP A 139 14.57 -4.22 21.70
N VAL A 140 15.54 -4.54 20.83
CA VAL A 140 15.29 -4.95 19.43
C VAL A 140 14.29 -6.11 19.30
N ASN A 141 14.28 -7.06 20.24
CA ASN A 141 13.34 -8.18 20.20
C ASN A 141 11.89 -7.72 20.46
N GLU A 142 11.68 -6.74 21.34
CA GLU A 142 10.36 -6.13 21.56
C GLU A 142 9.87 -5.41 20.29
N ALA A 143 10.78 -4.75 19.55
CA ALA A 143 10.44 -4.15 18.26
C ALA A 143 9.90 -5.18 17.25
N PHE A 144 10.45 -6.40 17.23
CA PHE A 144 9.93 -7.50 16.40
C PHE A 144 8.56 -7.99 16.89
N GLU A 145 8.33 -8.08 18.20
CA GLU A 145 7.04 -8.47 18.75
C GLU A 145 5.93 -7.47 18.37
N LEU A 146 6.20 -6.16 18.49
CA LEU A 146 5.28 -5.10 18.09
C LEU A 146 4.94 -5.17 16.60
N MET A 147 5.95 -5.47 15.75
CA MET A 147 5.75 -5.66 14.31
C MET A 147 4.82 -6.85 14.03
N HIS A 148 5.01 -7.98 14.72
CA HIS A 148 4.17 -9.16 14.56
C HIS A 148 2.74 -8.97 15.04
N LYS A 149 2.53 -8.19 16.12
CA LYS A 149 1.20 -7.84 16.63
C LYS A 149 0.48 -6.81 15.74
N GLY A 150 1.19 -6.16 14.82
CA GLY A 150 0.64 -5.07 14.00
C GLY A 150 0.40 -3.80 14.81
N GLU A 151 1.09 -3.64 15.94
CA GLU A 151 1.02 -2.49 16.84
C GLU A 151 2.03 -1.40 16.46
N SER A 152 3.03 -1.73 15.60
CA SER A 152 3.99 -0.77 15.06
C SER A 152 3.84 -0.57 13.56
N ILE A 153 4.22 0.63 13.11
CA ILE A 153 4.37 0.95 11.68
C ILE A 153 5.85 1.05 11.34
N ARG A 154 6.55 1.93 12.05
CA ARG A 154 8.01 1.93 12.12
C ARG A 154 8.45 2.09 13.57
N THR A 155 9.50 1.37 13.90
CA THR A 155 10.25 1.50 15.15
C THR A 155 11.65 1.99 14.80
N VAL A 156 12.07 3.10 15.41
CA VAL A 156 13.45 3.60 15.27
C VAL A 156 14.26 3.12 16.47
N LEU A 157 15.41 2.50 16.19
CA LEU A 157 16.33 2.03 17.21
C LEU A 157 17.49 3.02 17.38
N HIS A 158 17.72 3.41 18.62
CA HIS A 158 18.87 4.22 19.03
C HIS A 158 20.05 3.29 19.34
N MET A 159 21.23 3.65 18.83
CA MET A 159 22.44 2.80 18.90
C MET A 159 23.31 3.10 20.12
N ASP A 160 23.02 4.22 20.79
CA ASP A 160 23.69 4.78 21.96
C ASP A 160 23.20 4.21 23.28
#